data_AF-A0A2A4KDN4-F1
#
_entry.id   AF-A0A2A4KDN4-F1
#
_cell.length_a   1.000
_cell.length_b   1.000
_cell.length_c   1.000
_cell.angle_alpha   90.00
_cell.angle_beta   90.00
_cell.angle_gamma   90.00
#
_symmetry.space_group_name_H-M   'P 1'
#
loop_
_entity.id
_entity.type
_entity.pdbx_description
1 polymer ?
#
loop_
_entity_poly.entity_id
_entity_poly.type
_entity_poly.pdbx_seq_one_letter_code
_entity_poly.pdbx_strand_id
1 'polypeptide(L)'
;MPDELSLDDPADLNVDESTGEILDDAEDEEVDLAGWVWEAMEPPVRRERLAELRTWVHWLVRTYPWTHAHVTPCWYEHKDVREHLTALFVSWVRTYTPGSKRDTAEVEWIDALYRTMPRLSLQECGPQKHTEQRAREFKDTDRVFEVHSKVSDDMTAAAQHPGLHEMIRQGVEQ
;
A
#
# COMPACT_ATOMS: atom_id res chain seq x y z
N MET A 1 40.85 -62.95 17.05
CA MET A 1 41.25 -63.29 18.43
C MET A 1 42.65 -62.79 18.65
N PRO A 2 42.98 -62.18 19.79
CA PRO A 2 42.19 -61.27 20.64
C PRO A 2 42.97 -59.93 20.88
N ASP A 3 42.29 -58.81 21.21
CA ASP A 3 42.25 -58.11 22.54
C ASP A 3 43.61 -57.54 23.02
N GLU A 4 43.75 -56.38 23.68
CA GLU A 4 43.01 -55.77 24.80
C GLU A 4 43.28 -54.23 24.83
N LEU A 5 42.25 -53.39 24.99
CA LEU A 5 41.85 -52.65 26.22
C LEU A 5 42.77 -51.49 26.69
N SER A 6 42.22 -50.27 26.66
CA SER A 6 42.05 -49.37 27.84
C SER A 6 41.32 -48.11 27.35
N LEU A 7 40.02 -47.90 27.60
CA LEU A 7 39.31 -47.54 28.85
C LEU A 7 39.68 -46.15 29.41
N ASP A 8 38.65 -45.29 29.36
CA ASP A 8 38.18 -44.22 30.27
C ASP A 8 39.07 -43.00 30.58
N ASP A 9 38.73 -41.76 30.17
CA ASP A 9 37.68 -40.81 30.64
C ASP A 9 38.29 -39.82 31.68
N PRO A 10 37.61 -38.74 32.14
CA PRO A 10 37.11 -37.51 31.50
C PRO A 10 37.79 -36.24 32.07
N ALA A 11 37.29 -35.06 31.63
CA ALA A 11 37.40 -33.74 32.27
C ALA A 11 38.65 -32.91 31.93
N ASP A 12 38.45 -31.92 31.05
CA ASP A 12 38.45 -30.57 31.59
C ASP A 12 37.41 -29.70 30.87
N LEU A 13 36.46 -29.28 31.69
CA LEU A 13 35.44 -28.28 31.44
C LEU A 13 36.15 -26.93 31.33
N ASN A 14 36.04 -26.28 30.17
CA ASN A 14 36.04 -24.82 30.15
C ASN A 14 34.72 -24.36 29.57
N VAL A 15 33.74 -24.35 30.47
CA VAL A 15 32.55 -23.52 30.39
C VAL A 15 33.03 -22.10 30.65
N ASP A 16 33.19 -21.29 29.61
CA ASP A 16 33.14 -19.84 29.78
C ASP A 16 31.67 -19.42 29.59
N GLU A 17 31.00 -19.39 30.73
CA GLU A 17 29.70 -18.76 30.94
C GLU A 17 29.95 -17.26 31.22
N SER A 18 30.01 -16.46 30.16
CA SER A 18 29.68 -15.02 30.15
C SER A 18 30.00 -14.48 28.76
N THR A 19 29.05 -14.31 27.86
CA THR A 19 28.27 -13.07 27.83
C THR A 19 27.07 -13.34 26.94
N GLY A 20 25.88 -13.29 27.53
CA GLY A 20 24.65 -13.22 26.79
C GLY A 20 24.60 -11.89 26.05
N GLU A 21 25.02 -11.88 24.80
CA GLU A 21 24.42 -11.01 23.80
C GLU A 21 23.49 -11.90 22.98
N ILE A 22 22.26 -11.99 23.46
CA ILE A 22 21.12 -12.13 22.57
C ILE A 22 21.18 -10.84 21.74
N LEU A 23 21.85 -10.88 20.60
CA LEU A 23 21.60 -9.94 19.54
C LEU A 23 20.19 -10.29 19.06
N ASP A 24 19.23 -9.69 19.76
CA ASP A 24 17.90 -9.42 19.25
C ASP A 24 18.07 -8.36 18.15
N ASP A 25 18.77 -8.74 17.08
CA ASP A 25 18.68 -8.08 15.80
C ASP A 25 17.35 -8.52 15.19
N ALA A 26 16.26 -8.17 15.87
CA ALA A 26 15.12 -7.66 15.16
C ALA A 26 15.65 -6.41 14.46
N GLU A 27 16.26 -6.60 13.29
CA GLU A 27 16.26 -5.57 12.27
C GLU A 27 14.81 -5.09 12.27
N ASP A 28 14.61 -3.84 12.68
CA ASP A 28 13.38 -3.12 12.40
C ASP A 28 13.21 -3.30 10.90
N GLU A 29 12.45 -4.32 10.50
CA GLU A 29 12.06 -4.57 9.13
C GLU A 29 11.16 -3.38 8.86
N GLU A 30 11.80 -2.28 8.46
CA GLU A 30 11.20 -1.00 8.20
C GLU A 30 10.07 -1.35 7.24
N VAL A 31 8.85 -1.34 7.78
CA VAL A 31 7.69 -1.78 7.02
C VAL A 31 7.75 -0.93 5.78
N ASP A 32 7.98 -1.53 4.61
CA ASP A 32 8.12 -0.81 3.35
C ASP A 32 6.74 -0.25 2.97
N LEU A 33 6.31 0.76 3.73
CA LEU A 33 5.13 1.57 3.51
C LEU A 33 5.25 2.30 2.16
N ALA A 34 6.46 2.33 1.58
CA ALA A 34 6.80 2.96 0.32
C ALA A 34 6.63 2.04 -0.90
N GLY A 35 6.25 0.77 -0.73
CA GLY A 35 6.28 -0.24 -1.80
C GLY A 35 5.62 0.18 -3.13
N TRP A 36 4.63 1.09 -3.08
CA TRP A 36 3.98 1.69 -4.26
C TRP A 36 3.75 3.22 -4.21
N VAL A 37 4.41 3.95 -3.30
CA VAL A 37 4.29 5.43 -3.25
C VAL A 37 5.29 6.07 -4.22
N TRP A 38 4.84 6.44 -5.42
CA TRP A 38 5.72 6.88 -6.51
C TRP A 38 6.68 8.01 -6.16
N GLU A 39 6.23 9.02 -5.43
CA GLU A 39 7.06 10.18 -5.05
C GLU A 39 8.11 9.83 -3.98
N ALA A 40 7.88 8.78 -3.17
CA ALA A 40 8.82 8.31 -2.16
C ALA A 40 9.87 7.33 -2.72
N MET A 41 9.70 6.82 -3.94
CA MET A 41 10.63 5.87 -4.55
C MET A 41 11.86 6.56 -5.12
N GLU A 42 13.03 5.96 -4.87
CA GLU A 42 14.27 6.27 -5.58
C GLU A 42 14.13 6.00 -7.09
N PRO A 43 14.76 6.81 -7.97
CA PRO A 43 14.64 6.66 -9.43
C PRO A 43 14.87 5.24 -10.00
N PRO A 44 15.84 4.42 -9.55
CA PRO A 44 15.98 3.05 -10.01
C PRO A 44 14.77 2.18 -9.66
N VAL A 45 14.34 2.19 -8.39
CA VAL A 45 13.18 1.43 -7.89
C VAL A 45 11.91 1.84 -8.63
N ARG A 46 11.74 3.15 -8.85
CA ARG A 46 10.61 3.70 -9.60
C ARG A 46 10.53 3.15 -11.03
N ARG A 47 11.67 2.97 -11.72
CA ARG A 47 11.70 2.41 -13.07
C ARG A 47 11.34 0.93 -13.09
N GLU A 48 11.81 0.17 -12.11
CA GLU A 48 11.48 -1.25 -11.96
C GLU A 48 9.98 -1.44 -11.71
N ARG A 49 9.41 -0.69 -10.75
CA ARG A 49 7.98 -0.70 -10.45
C ARG A 49 7.13 -0.27 -11.65
N LEU A 50 7.60 0.69 -12.45
CA LEU A 50 6.89 1.07 -13.69
C LEU A 50 6.91 -0.04 -14.74
N ALA A 51 8.01 -0.78 -14.86
CA ALA A 51 8.11 -1.92 -15.79
C ALA A 51 7.21 -3.10 -15.34
N GLU A 52 7.15 -3.36 -14.04
CA GLU A 52 6.25 -4.33 -13.42
C GLU A 52 4.79 -3.96 -13.71
N LEU A 53 4.40 -2.71 -13.38
CA LEU A 53 3.05 -2.20 -13.65
C LEU A 53 2.70 -2.28 -15.13
N ARG A 54 3.61 -1.90 -16.03
CA ARG A 54 3.41 -1.99 -17.48
C ARG A 54 3.09 -3.42 -17.93
N THR A 55 3.81 -4.40 -17.40
CA THR A 55 3.59 -5.82 -17.73
C THR A 55 2.19 -6.25 -17.34
N TRP A 56 1.74 -5.85 -16.15
CA TRP A 56 0.38 -6.12 -15.69
C TRP A 56 -0.68 -5.36 -16.50
N VAL A 57 -0.46 -4.08 -16.85
CA VAL A 57 -1.39 -3.32 -17.69
C VAL A 57 -1.56 -3.97 -19.07
N HIS A 58 -0.49 -4.49 -19.68
CA HIS A 58 -0.59 -5.26 -20.92
C HIS A 58 -1.43 -6.53 -20.74
N TRP A 59 -1.25 -7.25 -19.63
CA TRP A 59 -2.11 -8.38 -19.30
C TRP A 59 -3.57 -7.95 -19.13
N LEU A 60 -3.83 -6.85 -18.43
CA LEU A 60 -5.17 -6.31 -18.18
C LEU A 60 -5.90 -6.02 -19.49
N VAL A 61 -5.25 -5.27 -20.40
CA VAL A 61 -5.83 -4.89 -21.69
C VAL A 61 -6.07 -6.11 -22.59
N ARG A 62 -5.19 -7.12 -22.53
CA ARG A 62 -5.36 -8.37 -23.27
C ARG A 62 -6.49 -9.25 -22.71
N THR A 63 -6.63 -9.30 -21.39
CA THR A 63 -7.62 -10.14 -20.69
C THR A 63 -9.02 -9.51 -20.71
N TYR A 64 -9.10 -8.19 -20.65
CA TYR A 64 -10.34 -7.41 -20.68
C TYR A 64 -10.31 -6.43 -21.87
N PRO A 65 -10.59 -6.87 -23.11
CA PRO A 65 -10.40 -6.06 -24.31
C PRO A 65 -11.14 -4.71 -24.32
N TRP A 66 -12.28 -4.64 -23.63
CA TRP A 66 -13.06 -3.41 -23.48
C TRP A 66 -12.31 -2.30 -22.73
N THR A 67 -11.28 -2.64 -21.94
CA THR A 67 -10.43 -1.67 -21.23
C THR A 67 -9.54 -0.86 -22.16
N HIS A 68 -9.28 -1.33 -23.39
CA HIS A 68 -8.49 -0.59 -24.40
C HIS A 68 -9.11 0.78 -24.75
N ALA A 69 -10.43 0.94 -24.60
CA ALA A 69 -11.10 2.22 -24.80
C ALA A 69 -10.83 3.23 -23.66
N HIS A 70 -10.37 2.74 -22.50
CA HIS A 70 -10.14 3.56 -21.31
C HIS A 70 -8.65 3.81 -21.07
N VAL A 71 -7.79 2.81 -21.28
CA VAL A 71 -6.34 2.91 -21.03
C VAL A 71 -5.64 3.39 -22.30
N THR A 72 -5.24 4.66 -22.33
CA THR A 72 -4.52 5.23 -23.47
C THR A 72 -3.04 4.79 -23.51
N PRO A 73 -2.38 4.78 -24.68
CA PRO A 73 -0.97 4.35 -24.79
C PRO A 73 0.02 5.16 -23.94
N CYS A 74 -0.29 6.43 -23.65
CA CYS A 74 0.56 7.33 -22.86
C CYS A 74 0.27 7.28 -21.35
N TRP A 75 -0.52 6.31 -20.85
CA TRP A 75 -0.94 6.24 -19.44
C TRP A 75 0.19 6.42 -18.41
N TYR A 76 1.41 5.98 -18.73
CA TYR A 76 2.57 6.05 -17.82
C TYR A 76 3.07 7.49 -17.58
N GLU A 77 2.75 8.41 -18.48
CA GLU A 77 3.09 9.84 -18.40
C GLU A 77 2.12 10.60 -17.48
N HIS A 78 0.93 10.05 -17.24
CA HIS A 78 -0.10 10.66 -16.42
C HIS A 78 -0.03 10.15 -14.98
N LYS A 79 0.44 11.01 -14.06
CA LYS A 79 0.67 10.64 -12.66
C LYS A 79 -0.61 10.10 -12.00
N ASP A 80 -1.73 10.77 -12.17
CA ASP A 80 -3.04 10.36 -11.63
C ASP A 80 -3.49 8.99 -12.15
N VAL A 81 -3.38 8.76 -13.46
CA VAL A 81 -3.71 7.46 -14.07
C VAL A 81 -2.77 6.37 -13.57
N ARG A 82 -1.48 6.66 -13.42
CA ARG A 82 -0.51 5.74 -12.85
C ARG A 82 -0.86 5.36 -11.41
N GLU A 83 -1.29 6.30 -10.57
CA GLU A 83 -1.76 6.00 -9.19
C GLU A 83 -2.98 5.07 -9.20
N HIS A 84 -3.99 5.34 -10.03
CA HIS A 84 -5.20 4.50 -10.10
C HIS A 84 -4.88 3.09 -10.60
N LEU A 85 -4.04 2.96 -11.62
CA LEU A 85 -3.58 1.66 -12.12
C LEU A 85 -2.76 0.91 -11.08
N THR A 86 -1.93 1.62 -10.32
CA THR A 86 -1.15 1.05 -9.22
C THR A 86 -2.04 0.49 -8.12
N ALA A 87 -3.05 1.25 -7.68
CA ALA A 87 -4.00 0.78 -6.68
C ALA A 87 -4.74 -0.50 -7.12
N LEU A 88 -5.16 -0.53 -8.40
CA LEU A 88 -5.83 -1.69 -8.98
C LEU A 88 -4.89 -2.89 -9.11
N PHE A 89 -3.62 -2.68 -9.47
CA PHE A 89 -2.58 -3.70 -9.52
C PHE A 89 -2.30 -4.29 -8.13
N VAL A 90 -2.06 -3.46 -7.12
CA VAL A 90 -1.81 -3.93 -5.76
C VAL A 90 -3.01 -4.71 -5.20
N SER A 91 -4.23 -4.26 -5.50
CA SER A 91 -5.42 -5.04 -5.16
C SER A 91 -5.47 -6.37 -5.89
N TRP A 92 -5.11 -6.43 -7.18
CA TRP A 92 -5.04 -7.68 -7.94
C TRP A 92 -4.03 -8.66 -7.32
N VAL A 93 -2.83 -8.17 -6.97
CA VAL A 93 -1.81 -8.99 -6.31
C VAL A 93 -2.36 -9.57 -5.01
N ARG A 94 -2.98 -8.75 -4.15
CA ARG A 94 -3.57 -9.22 -2.88
C ARG A 94 -4.71 -10.21 -3.07
N THR A 95 -5.49 -10.08 -4.14
CA THR A 95 -6.60 -10.99 -4.45
C THR A 95 -6.10 -12.34 -4.96
N TYR A 96 -5.11 -12.36 -5.86
CA TYR A 96 -4.70 -13.57 -6.57
C TYR A 96 -3.40 -14.21 -6.07
N THR A 97 -2.76 -13.64 -5.03
CA THR A 97 -1.59 -14.27 -4.39
C THR A 97 -2.04 -15.43 -3.48
N PRO A 98 -1.39 -16.60 -3.57
CA PRO A 98 -1.67 -17.73 -2.69
C PRO A 98 -1.60 -17.33 -1.22
N GLY A 99 -2.65 -17.67 -0.45
CA GLY A 99 -2.73 -17.35 0.98
C GLY A 99 -3.66 -16.19 1.35
N SER A 100 -4.20 -15.46 0.36
CA SER A 100 -5.31 -14.53 0.59
C SER A 100 -6.58 -15.31 0.96
N LYS A 101 -7.07 -15.14 2.19
CA LYS A 101 -8.25 -15.88 2.74
C LYS A 101 -9.51 -15.02 2.83
N ARG A 102 -9.64 -13.98 2.01
CA ARG A 102 -10.83 -13.12 2.04
C ARG A 102 -11.90 -13.72 1.14
N ASP A 103 -13.02 -14.13 1.74
CA ASP A 103 -14.22 -14.50 1.01
C ASP A 103 -14.61 -13.34 0.07
N THR A 104 -14.91 -13.66 -1.19
CA THR A 104 -15.33 -12.72 -2.26
C THR A 104 -14.28 -11.74 -2.81
N ALA A 105 -13.00 -11.88 -2.46
CA ALA A 105 -11.93 -10.96 -2.90
C ALA A 105 -11.83 -10.80 -4.43
N GLU A 106 -12.13 -11.84 -5.20
CA GLU A 106 -12.12 -11.80 -6.66
C GLU A 106 -13.27 -10.97 -7.23
N VAL A 107 -14.46 -11.10 -6.64
CA VAL A 107 -15.64 -10.33 -7.05
C VAL A 107 -15.45 -8.86 -6.67
N GLU A 108 -14.96 -8.59 -5.45
CA GLU A 108 -14.62 -7.23 -5.02
C GLU A 108 -13.61 -6.56 -5.94
N TRP A 109 -12.58 -7.31 -6.39
CA TRP A 109 -11.59 -6.79 -7.32
C TRP A 109 -12.18 -6.48 -8.70
N ILE A 110 -13.05 -7.36 -9.24
CA ILE A 110 -13.75 -7.10 -10.51
C ILE A 110 -14.63 -5.85 -10.40
N ASP A 111 -15.34 -5.66 -9.29
CA ASP A 111 -16.13 -4.46 -9.06
C ASP A 111 -15.25 -3.19 -9.01
N ALA A 112 -14.10 -3.28 -8.33
CA ALA A 112 -13.13 -2.20 -8.28
C ALA A 112 -12.56 -1.87 -9.68
N LEU A 113 -12.30 -2.89 -10.51
CA LEU A 113 -11.90 -2.73 -11.90
C LEU A 113 -12.93 -1.86 -12.64
N TYR A 114 -14.22 -2.26 -12.66
CA TYR A 114 -15.26 -1.50 -13.38
C TYR A 114 -15.43 -0.07 -12.87
N ARG A 115 -15.37 0.16 -11.56
CA ARG A 115 -15.50 1.50 -10.97
C ARG A 115 -14.33 2.42 -11.32
N THR A 116 -13.14 1.85 -11.54
CA THR A 116 -11.91 2.61 -11.82
C THR A 116 -11.82 3.06 -13.28
N MET A 117 -12.40 2.31 -14.22
CA MET A 117 -12.23 2.56 -15.67
C MET A 117 -12.58 3.97 -16.16
N PRO A 118 -13.68 4.61 -15.71
CA PRO A 118 -13.97 5.99 -16.10
C PRO A 118 -12.88 6.98 -15.69
N ARG A 119 -12.12 6.68 -14.62
CA ARG A 119 -11.02 7.53 -14.11
C ARG A 119 -9.74 7.40 -14.92
N LEU A 120 -9.58 6.34 -15.70
CA LEU A 120 -8.40 6.14 -16.56
C LEU A 120 -8.54 6.82 -17.92
N SER A 121 -9.76 7.25 -18.28
CA SER A 121 -10.04 7.80 -19.59
C SER A 121 -9.48 9.21 -19.75
N LEU A 122 -8.39 9.32 -20.53
CA LEU A 122 -7.75 10.58 -20.88
C LEU A 122 -8.32 11.11 -22.19
N GLN A 123 -9.50 11.73 -22.14
CA GLN A 123 -10.24 12.23 -23.33
C GLN A 123 -9.41 13.17 -24.23
N GLU A 124 -8.41 13.85 -23.67
CA GLU A 124 -7.55 14.80 -24.40
C GLU A 124 -6.27 14.17 -24.95
N CYS A 125 -6.01 12.90 -24.62
CA CYS A 125 -4.86 12.13 -25.09
C CYS A 125 -5.30 11.03 -26.06
N GLY A 126 -4.69 11.01 -27.24
CA GLY A 126 -4.92 10.01 -28.27
C GLY A 126 -3.61 9.56 -28.92
N PRO A 127 -3.67 8.63 -29.89
CA PRO A 127 -2.48 8.03 -30.51
C PRO A 127 -1.51 9.04 -31.15
N GLN A 128 -1.99 10.25 -31.49
CA GLN A 128 -1.22 11.29 -32.17
C GLN A 128 -1.12 12.59 -31.38
N LYS A 129 -1.74 12.67 -30.19
CA LYS A 129 -1.79 13.89 -29.39
C LYS A 129 -1.67 13.53 -27.91
N HIS A 130 -0.59 13.98 -27.29
CA HIS A 130 -0.42 13.94 -25.85
C HIS A 130 -0.63 15.35 -25.28
N THR A 131 -1.45 15.45 -24.24
CA THR A 131 -1.65 16.68 -23.48
C THR A 131 -1.24 16.40 -22.05
N GLU A 132 -0.09 16.93 -21.64
CA GLU A 132 0.36 16.80 -20.26
C GLU A 132 -0.65 17.50 -19.34
N GLN A 133 -1.22 16.77 -18.38
CA GLN A 133 -2.02 17.40 -17.34
C GLN A 133 -1.09 18.23 -16.47
N ARG A 134 -1.07 19.54 -16.72
CA ARG A 134 -0.38 20.48 -15.84
C ARG A 134 -0.95 20.32 -14.43
N ALA A 135 -0.09 20.06 -13.46
CA ALA A 135 -0.46 20.09 -12.05
C ALA A 135 -1.18 21.42 -11.77
N ARG A 136 -2.42 21.34 -11.26
CA ARG A 136 -3.11 22.54 -10.81
C ARG A 136 -2.30 23.08 -9.63
N GLU A 137 -1.96 24.36 -9.68
CA GLU A 137 -1.35 25.03 -8.54
C GLU A 137 -2.33 24.96 -7.37
N PHE A 138 -2.01 24.14 -6.38
CA PHE A 138 -2.70 24.16 -5.10
C PHE A 138 -2.21 25.40 -4.36
N LYS A 139 -3.12 26.29 -3.99
CA LYS A 139 -2.75 27.44 -3.15
C LYS A 139 -2.44 26.89 -1.77
N ASP A 140 -1.23 27.13 -1.31
CA ASP A 140 -0.85 26.86 0.08
C ASP A 140 -1.81 27.63 1.01
N THR A 141 -2.64 26.87 1.72
CA THR A 141 -3.57 27.39 2.72
C THR A 141 -3.18 26.94 4.11
N ASP A 142 -1.96 26.45 4.34
CA ASP A 142 -1.54 25.81 5.60
C ASP A 142 -1.73 26.79 6.77
N ARG A 143 -1.35 28.05 6.58
CA ARG A 143 -1.56 29.09 7.60
C ARG A 143 -3.04 29.36 7.86
N VAL A 144 -3.88 29.34 6.83
CA VAL A 144 -5.33 29.57 6.99
C VAL A 144 -5.98 28.37 7.68
N PHE A 145 -5.53 27.16 7.34
CA PHE A 145 -5.95 25.92 7.97
C PHE A 145 -5.56 25.88 9.45
N GLU A 146 -4.30 26.20 9.80
CA GLU A 146 -3.85 26.24 11.18
C GLU A 146 -4.68 27.21 12.03
N VAL A 147 -4.96 28.41 11.50
CA VAL A 147 -5.80 29.38 12.18
C VAL A 147 -7.21 28.82 12.35
N HIS A 148 -7.84 28.35 11.27
CA HIS A 148 -9.19 27.79 11.30
C HIS A 148 -9.33 26.65 12.32
N SER A 149 -8.37 25.71 12.36
CA SER A 149 -8.37 24.58 13.29
C SER A 149 -8.36 25.01 14.76
N LYS A 150 -7.77 26.17 15.07
CA LYS A 150 -7.62 26.68 16.43
C LYS A 150 -8.75 27.63 16.86
N VAL A 151 -9.44 28.25 15.91
CA VAL A 151 -10.39 29.35 16.20
C VAL A 151 -11.83 29.07 15.76
N SER A 152 -12.07 28.04 14.95
CA SER A 152 -13.42 27.69 14.52
C SER A 152 -14.20 27.05 15.67
N ASP A 153 -15.42 27.54 15.91
CA ASP A 153 -16.35 26.99 16.90
C ASP A 153 -16.57 25.48 16.69
N ASP A 154 -16.72 25.04 15.43
CA ASP A 154 -16.93 23.62 15.10
C ASP A 154 -15.74 22.72 15.49
N MET A 155 -14.52 23.27 15.53
CA MET A 155 -13.29 22.53 15.89
C MET A 155 -12.93 22.65 17.37
N THR A 156 -13.47 23.64 18.08
CA THR A 156 -13.14 23.95 19.48
C THR A 156 -14.27 23.67 20.46
N ALA A 157 -15.50 23.53 19.97
CA ALA A 157 -16.65 23.15 20.79
C ALA A 157 -16.42 21.76 21.42
N ALA A 158 -16.93 21.59 22.64
CA ALA A 158 -16.92 20.29 23.30
C ALA A 158 -17.64 19.26 22.43
N ALA A 159 -17.06 18.06 22.29
CA ALA A 159 -17.65 16.98 21.51
C ALA A 159 -19.06 16.65 22.01
N GLN A 160 -20.07 16.94 21.20
CA GLN A 160 -21.45 16.56 21.47
C GLN A 160 -21.78 15.37 20.57
N HIS A 161 -21.80 14.16 21.14
CA HIS A 161 -22.27 12.99 20.42
C HIS A 161 -23.80 12.95 20.46
N PRO A 162 -24.52 13.03 19.32
CA PRO A 162 -25.99 13.03 19.31
C PRO A 162 -26.60 11.80 20.00
N GLY A 163 -25.88 10.67 19.98
CA GLY A 163 -26.28 9.44 20.67
C GLY A 163 -26.24 9.52 22.20
N LEU A 164 -25.54 10.47 22.82
CA LEU A 164 -25.54 10.62 24.27
C LEU A 164 -26.94 11.04 24.78
N HIS A 165 -27.63 11.91 24.03
CA HIS A 165 -29.01 12.29 24.31
C HIS A 165 -29.97 11.10 24.15
N GLU A 166 -29.69 10.22 23.18
CA GLU A 166 -30.51 9.02 22.95
C GLU A 166 -30.24 7.94 24.01
N MET A 167 -29.00 7.78 24.48
CA MET A 167 -28.66 6.87 25.59
C MET A 167 -29.31 7.32 26.91
N ILE A 168 -29.28 8.63 27.20
CA ILE A 168 -29.97 9.21 28.36
C ILE A 168 -31.49 9.01 28.27
N ARG A 169 -32.07 9.18 27.07
CA ARG A 169 -33.50 8.87 26.83
C ARG A 169 -33.81 7.38 27.05
N GLN A 170 -32.90 6.49 26.65
CA GLN A 170 -33.10 5.05 26.73
C GLN A 170 -32.78 4.44 28.10
N GLY A 171 -32.30 5.22 29.07
CA GLY A 171 -32.08 4.76 30.45
C GLY A 171 -30.95 3.73 30.60
N VAL A 172 -30.01 3.69 29.66
CA VAL A 172 -28.84 2.81 29.73
C VAL A 172 -27.76 3.51 30.55
N GLU A 173 -27.78 3.32 31.87
CA GLU A 173 -26.65 3.64 32.76
C GLU A 173 -25.58 2.55 32.62
N GLN A 174 -24.30 2.97 32.61
CA GLN A 174 -23.12 2.11 32.42
C GLN A 174 -22.94 1.08 33.53
#